data_AF-A0A1D9P055-F1
#
_entry.id   AF-A0A1D9P055-F1
#
_cell.length_a   1.000
_cell.length_b   1.000
_cell.length_c   1.000
_cell.angle_alpha   90.00
_cell.angle_beta   90.00
_cell.angle_gamma   90.00
#
_symmetry.space_group_name_H-M   'P 1'
#
loop_
_entity.id
_entity.type
_entity.pdbx_description
1 polymer ?
#
loop_
_entity_poly.entity_id
_entity_poly.type
_entity_poly.pdbx_seq_one_letter_code
_entity_poly.pdbx_strand_id
1 'polypeptide(L)'
;MSGQQFDPITGQPITPQDATNSAPNTTIPGAQPFNIPGAQPINIPGAQPVGNAGAKPVNPVPVQPVTNPNPTPVQPAQPVIPGAQQAANAGQPVVPGMTTIASYSGTYSPKNPADKKKLMIIGGGIAAALILIVAIIAFSSGADKKPNDPIDIASSKSSKEDTKTPDGKKSDDPSEDKSSDADKKPAANTPANVDSSSMFAFTVDGETYSLPLPVSYFLEHGWTFQDGADASELLGTNETTFTSLNYKGKDTYCSVAITNYSFNAYEAKDCYVTEFSLYSRSLEKSGIEASIQNNQIVIGKSKSEDVTAIFGNPDHEYSGTLTYYKDHDDMNVFNTITFTFDDSTGVLQNLTITNEEMPEGFDRGEVNEATPDYVSQYKDPSSLGDDFLSGNFQLGGKVYNLPVPLQKLLDDGWSIASSNVAGDSPIGAEEQISIALSKDDQSIYVMLYNKGNSATLVKNSMITELSVYISSYRESDFEVPGLSTKTSNTDFKAMLDSKGIKYEYKDEYEYYKISLDQDAEESDYYNGYRIYVNSKEDSMDSITLSRKGWLAD
;
A
#
# COMPACT_ATOMS: atom_id res chain seq x y z
N MET A 1 -36.03 -7.25 -14.86
CA MET A 1 -36.00 -8.33 -13.85
C MET A 1 -35.25 -7.74 -12.67
N SER A 2 -35.84 -7.69 -11.48
CA SER A 2 -35.18 -7.13 -10.29
C SER A 2 -34.04 -8.05 -9.88
N GLY A 3 -32.80 -7.58 -9.88
CA GLY A 3 -31.67 -8.31 -9.32
C GLY A 3 -31.96 -8.62 -7.85
N GLN A 4 -31.77 -9.88 -7.45
CA GLN A 4 -31.74 -10.22 -6.02
C GLN A 4 -30.52 -9.56 -5.41
N GLN A 5 -30.72 -8.73 -4.39
CA GLN A 5 -29.62 -8.20 -3.59
C GLN A 5 -29.17 -9.28 -2.61
N PHE A 6 -27.86 -9.38 -2.38
CA PHE A 6 -27.25 -10.33 -1.46
C PHE A 6 -26.57 -9.59 -0.32
N ASP A 7 -26.58 -10.19 0.86
CA ASP A 7 -25.94 -9.65 2.05
C ASP A 7 -24.41 -9.64 1.83
N PRO A 8 -23.75 -8.47 1.95
CA PRO A 8 -22.33 -8.33 1.62
C PRO A 8 -21.40 -9.07 2.59
N ILE A 9 -21.89 -9.48 3.76
CA ILE A 9 -21.15 -10.21 4.80
C ILE A 9 -21.25 -11.73 4.60
N THR A 10 -22.38 -12.21 4.12
CA THR A 10 -22.71 -13.66 4.13
C THR A 10 -22.89 -14.28 2.75
N GLY A 11 -23.00 -13.45 1.70
CA GLY A 11 -23.30 -13.93 0.35
C GLY A 11 -24.67 -14.61 0.23
N GLN A 12 -25.58 -14.38 1.18
CA GLN A 12 -26.93 -14.94 1.20
C GLN A 12 -27.94 -13.98 0.54
N PRO A 13 -29.01 -14.48 -0.13
CA PRO A 13 -30.03 -13.62 -0.72
C PRO A 13 -30.76 -12.79 0.34
N ILE A 14 -30.87 -11.47 0.13
CA ILE A 14 -31.73 -10.60 0.93
C ILE A 14 -33.16 -10.83 0.48
N THR A 15 -33.98 -11.42 1.34
CA THR A 15 -35.40 -11.61 1.07
C THR A 15 -36.18 -10.34 1.39
N PRO A 16 -37.06 -9.85 0.49
CA PRO A 16 -37.89 -8.69 0.75
C PRO A 16 -39.08 -9.07 1.63
N GLN A 17 -38.85 -9.23 2.93
CA GLN A 17 -39.91 -9.25 3.95
C GLN A 17 -39.33 -8.82 5.31
N ASP A 18 -39.33 -7.50 5.56
CA ASP A 18 -39.69 -6.85 6.84
C ASP A 18 -39.39 -5.33 6.80
N ALA A 19 -39.70 -4.69 5.67
CA ALA A 19 -39.98 -3.25 5.65
C ALA A 19 -41.45 -3.06 6.02
N THR A 20 -41.78 -3.07 7.32
CA THR A 20 -42.80 -2.21 7.97
C THR A 20 -43.03 -2.62 9.43
N ASN A 21 -42.83 -1.64 10.33
CA ASN A 21 -43.19 -1.58 11.76
C ASN A 21 -42.37 -2.41 12.76
N SER A 22 -41.48 -1.73 13.51
CA SER A 22 -41.69 -1.33 14.93
C SER A 22 -40.35 -1.00 15.61
N ALA A 23 -40.23 0.18 16.22
CA ALA A 23 -39.21 0.49 17.22
C ALA A 23 -39.59 -0.15 18.60
N PRO A 24 -38.69 -0.13 19.60
CA PRO A 24 -38.18 -1.32 20.28
C PRO A 24 -39.06 -1.80 21.43
N ASN A 25 -39.07 -3.11 21.69
CA ASN A 25 -39.61 -3.65 22.95
C ASN A 25 -38.55 -4.51 23.64
N THR A 26 -37.83 -3.89 24.56
CA THR A 26 -36.98 -4.57 25.54
C THR A 26 -37.87 -5.39 26.47
N THR A 27 -37.84 -6.71 26.31
CA THR A 27 -38.37 -7.64 27.32
C THR A 27 -37.33 -8.71 27.57
N ILE A 28 -36.66 -8.62 28.72
CA ILE A 28 -35.73 -9.64 29.24
C ILE A 28 -36.56 -10.73 29.93
N PRO A 29 -36.43 -12.01 29.54
CA PRO A 29 -36.91 -13.11 30.36
C PRO A 29 -35.77 -13.70 31.21
N GLY A 30 -35.91 -13.57 32.53
CA GLY A 30 -35.50 -14.62 33.47
C GLY A 30 -34.04 -14.68 33.89
N ALA A 31 -33.65 -13.85 34.86
CA ALA A 31 -32.50 -14.14 35.72
C ALA A 31 -32.85 -15.28 36.69
N GLN A 32 -32.06 -16.35 36.69
CA GLN A 32 -31.96 -17.30 37.79
C GLN A 32 -30.58 -17.13 38.45
N PRO A 33 -30.48 -16.97 39.77
CA PRO A 33 -29.20 -16.72 40.44
C PRO A 33 -28.39 -18.01 40.62
N PHE A 34 -27.17 -18.04 40.09
CA PHE A 34 -26.16 -19.02 40.48
C PHE A 34 -25.53 -18.62 41.82
N ASN A 35 -25.62 -19.54 42.78
CA ASN A 35 -25.14 -19.41 44.14
C ASN A 35 -23.69 -19.93 44.20
N ILE A 36 -22.71 -19.10 44.58
CA ILE A 36 -21.33 -19.53 44.88
C ILE A 36 -21.14 -19.52 46.40
N PRO A 37 -20.94 -20.67 47.07
CA PRO A 37 -20.53 -20.70 48.47
C PRO A 37 -19.01 -20.86 48.59
N GLY A 38 -18.38 -20.00 49.41
CA GLY A 38 -17.16 -20.36 50.13
C GLY A 38 -15.94 -19.50 49.84
N ALA A 39 -15.89 -18.29 50.40
CA ALA A 39 -14.65 -17.61 50.70
C ALA A 39 -14.18 -17.98 52.12
N GLN A 40 -12.92 -18.38 52.26
CA GLN A 40 -12.16 -18.29 53.51
C GLN A 40 -10.80 -17.62 53.21
N PRO A 41 -10.33 -16.69 54.06
CA PRO A 41 -9.17 -15.84 53.78
C PRO A 41 -7.86 -16.44 54.30
N ILE A 42 -6.74 -16.19 53.62
CA ILE A 42 -5.42 -16.32 54.24
C ILE A 42 -4.60 -15.03 54.03
N ASN A 43 -4.08 -14.63 55.19
CA ASN A 43 -3.43 -13.41 55.64
C ASN A 43 -2.05 -13.14 55.02
N ILE A 44 -1.75 -11.86 54.80
CA ILE A 44 -0.41 -11.31 54.51
C ILE A 44 0.20 -10.76 55.81
N PRO A 45 1.46 -11.07 56.13
CA PRO A 45 2.32 -10.20 56.94
C PRO A 45 3.63 -9.89 56.19
N GLY A 46 4.23 -8.71 56.16
CA GLY A 46 4.08 -7.42 56.85
C GLY A 46 5.16 -6.47 56.30
N ALA A 47 5.03 -5.16 56.59
CA ALA A 47 5.73 -4.06 55.92
C ALA A 47 7.05 -3.59 56.59
N GLN A 48 8.03 -3.18 55.73
CA GLN A 48 8.96 -2.00 55.76
C GLN A 48 9.90 -1.74 56.98
N PRO A 49 10.95 -0.83 56.95
CA PRO A 49 11.32 0.26 56.00
C PRO A 49 12.83 0.57 55.68
N VAL A 50 13.05 1.43 54.65
CA VAL A 50 14.07 2.52 54.43
C VAL A 50 15.60 2.23 54.34
N GLY A 51 16.25 2.79 53.30
CA GLY A 51 17.68 3.17 53.33
C GLY A 51 18.31 3.60 51.99
N ASN A 52 18.46 4.90 51.77
CA ASN A 52 19.22 5.54 50.68
C ASN A 52 20.74 5.52 50.98
N ALA A 53 21.62 5.20 50.02
CA ALA A 53 22.94 5.83 49.79
C ALA A 53 23.84 5.05 48.79
N GLY A 54 24.53 5.79 47.90
CA GLY A 54 25.92 5.48 47.53
C GLY A 54 26.18 5.08 46.08
N ALA A 55 26.81 5.98 45.32
CA ALA A 55 27.26 5.80 43.94
C ALA A 55 28.64 5.13 43.81
N LYS A 56 28.94 4.70 42.56
CA LYS A 56 30.25 4.64 41.84
C LYS A 56 30.98 3.27 41.69
N PRO A 57 31.82 3.09 40.64
CA PRO A 57 31.54 2.19 39.50
C PRO A 57 32.56 1.05 39.35
N VAL A 58 32.31 0.09 38.45
CA VAL A 58 33.28 -0.96 38.07
C VAL A 58 33.45 -1.01 36.55
N ASN A 59 34.70 -0.86 36.10
CA ASN A 59 35.15 -0.98 34.71
C ASN A 59 35.78 -2.39 34.48
N PRO A 60 35.92 -2.86 33.23
CA PRO A 60 36.04 -4.28 32.87
C PRO A 60 37.48 -4.74 32.60
N VAL A 61 37.72 -6.07 32.65
CA VAL A 61 38.96 -6.73 32.17
C VAL A 61 38.65 -8.23 31.84
N PRO A 62 39.48 -8.99 31.10
CA PRO A 62 39.57 -9.09 29.63
C PRO A 62 39.43 -10.54 29.08
N VAL A 63 39.29 -10.67 27.75
CA VAL A 63 39.34 -11.94 26.98
C VAL A 63 40.78 -12.29 26.59
N GLN A 64 41.16 -13.58 26.60
CA GLN A 64 42.25 -14.20 25.81
C GLN A 64 42.06 -15.76 25.71
N PRO A 65 42.70 -16.44 24.72
CA PRO A 65 42.11 -17.53 23.92
C PRO A 65 42.59 -18.96 24.29
N VAL A 66 41.90 -19.98 23.77
CA VAL A 66 42.29 -21.40 23.89
C VAL A 66 42.45 -22.05 22.52
N THR A 67 43.60 -22.69 22.32
CA THR A 67 44.02 -23.52 21.17
C THR A 67 44.03 -25.00 21.57
N ASN A 68 43.65 -25.93 20.66
CA ASN A 68 44.30 -27.26 20.43
C ASN A 68 43.63 -28.10 19.29
N PRO A 69 44.22 -29.22 18.78
CA PRO A 69 44.41 -29.43 17.33
C PRO A 69 44.04 -30.84 16.75
N ASN A 70 43.95 -30.92 15.39
CA ASN A 70 44.28 -32.05 14.47
C ASN A 70 43.52 -33.42 14.51
N PRO A 71 43.61 -34.31 13.48
CA PRO A 71 43.42 -34.17 12.00
C PRO A 71 42.60 -35.32 11.32
N THR A 72 42.45 -35.15 9.99
CA THR A 72 41.77 -35.80 8.83
C THR A 72 41.87 -37.32 8.56
N PRO A 73 41.10 -37.90 7.57
CA PRO A 73 41.64 -38.09 6.20
C PRO A 73 40.68 -37.95 4.96
N VAL A 74 41.17 -37.20 3.94
CA VAL A 74 41.26 -37.38 2.45
C VAL A 74 40.23 -38.26 1.70
N GLN A 75 39.33 -37.75 0.82
CA GLN A 75 39.38 -37.34 -0.63
C GLN A 75 39.41 -38.49 -1.69
N PRO A 76 38.75 -38.34 -2.87
CA PRO A 76 39.42 -37.70 -4.03
C PRO A 76 38.55 -36.76 -4.92
N ALA A 77 39.28 -35.85 -5.58
CA ALA A 77 38.91 -34.85 -6.60
C ALA A 77 38.70 -35.48 -8.00
N GLN A 78 38.27 -34.87 -9.12
CA GLN A 78 37.89 -33.54 -9.66
C GLN A 78 37.38 -33.81 -11.13
N PRO A 79 36.80 -32.89 -11.93
CA PRO A 79 37.51 -31.69 -12.42
C PRO A 79 36.68 -30.41 -12.59
N VAL A 80 37.42 -29.31 -12.53
CA VAL A 80 37.06 -27.91 -12.77
C VAL A 80 37.06 -27.61 -14.27
N ILE A 81 36.10 -26.81 -14.72
CA ILE A 81 36.27 -25.87 -15.86
C ILE A 81 35.78 -24.48 -15.40
N PRO A 82 36.47 -23.37 -15.73
CA PRO A 82 36.38 -22.09 -15.01
C PRO A 82 35.53 -21.04 -15.73
N GLY A 83 34.92 -20.12 -14.95
CA GLY A 83 34.55 -18.79 -15.45
C GLY A 83 33.30 -18.18 -14.81
N ALA A 84 33.49 -17.41 -13.73
CA ALA A 84 32.82 -16.13 -13.43
C ALA A 84 32.96 -15.85 -11.92
N GLN A 85 33.70 -14.80 -11.59
CA GLN A 85 33.96 -14.34 -10.23
C GLN A 85 32.63 -13.92 -9.57
N GLN A 86 32.29 -14.56 -8.45
CA GLN A 86 31.36 -14.00 -7.49
C GLN A 86 32.07 -12.85 -6.78
N ALA A 87 31.62 -11.62 -7.01
CA ALA A 87 31.85 -10.53 -6.07
C ALA A 87 30.92 -10.76 -4.88
N ALA A 88 31.51 -11.04 -3.73
CA ALA A 88 30.83 -11.04 -2.45
C ALA A 88 30.52 -9.59 -2.07
N ASN A 89 29.25 -9.27 -1.80
CA ASN A 89 28.87 -8.14 -0.96
C ASN A 89 28.08 -8.67 0.23
N ALA A 90 28.65 -8.41 1.40
CA ALA A 90 28.09 -8.73 2.70
C ALA A 90 27.34 -7.50 3.23
N GLY A 91 26.19 -7.76 3.86
CA GLY A 91 25.64 -6.90 4.92
C GLY A 91 24.71 -5.77 4.49
N GLN A 92 23.47 -6.10 4.12
CA GLN A 92 22.30 -5.22 4.32
C GLN A 92 21.18 -6.10 4.88
N PRO A 93 20.55 -5.75 6.02
CA PRO A 93 19.34 -6.43 6.48
C PRO A 93 18.18 -6.08 5.55
N VAL A 94 17.55 -7.11 4.97
CA VAL A 94 16.31 -6.96 4.20
C VAL A 94 15.22 -6.49 5.16
N VAL A 95 14.72 -5.27 4.96
CA VAL A 95 13.55 -4.73 5.66
C VAL A 95 12.29 -5.23 4.95
N PRO A 96 11.43 -6.05 5.56
CA PRO A 96 10.14 -6.41 4.99
C PRO A 96 9.24 -5.16 4.99
N GLY A 97 8.72 -4.76 3.83
CA GLY A 97 7.75 -3.66 3.73
C GLY A 97 8.04 -2.59 2.68
N MET A 98 8.93 -2.81 1.71
CA MET A 98 8.74 -2.18 0.41
C MET A 98 7.89 -3.13 -0.43
N THR A 99 6.69 -2.71 -0.81
CA THR A 99 5.95 -3.30 -1.93
C THR A 99 6.73 -3.03 -3.22
N THR A 100 7.88 -3.66 -3.37
CA THR A 100 8.33 -4.07 -4.68
C THR A 100 7.37 -5.18 -5.07
N ILE A 101 6.68 -5.01 -6.21
CA ILE A 101 6.13 -6.16 -6.92
C ILE A 101 7.34 -7.02 -7.28
N ALA A 102 7.73 -7.91 -6.36
CA ALA A 102 8.69 -8.95 -6.62
C ALA A 102 8.03 -9.88 -7.63
N SER A 103 8.20 -9.53 -8.90
CA SER A 103 7.91 -10.40 -10.03
C SER A 103 8.81 -11.62 -9.85
N TYR A 104 8.25 -12.70 -9.30
CA TYR A 104 8.98 -13.93 -9.04
C TYR A 104 9.34 -14.56 -10.40
N SER A 105 10.49 -14.18 -10.95
CA SER A 105 11.09 -14.84 -12.11
C SER A 105 11.80 -16.11 -11.63
N GLY A 106 11.02 -17.17 -11.42
CA GLY A 106 11.57 -18.51 -11.28
C GLY A 106 12.40 -18.83 -12.53
N THR A 107 13.69 -19.12 -12.35
CA THR A 107 14.60 -19.48 -13.44
C THR A 107 14.21 -20.81 -14.06
N TYR A 108 13.31 -20.77 -15.04
CA TYR A 108 13.12 -21.82 -16.02
C TYR A 108 13.63 -21.32 -17.38
N SER A 109 14.67 -21.95 -17.91
CA SER A 109 15.17 -21.68 -19.27
C SER A 109 14.55 -22.67 -20.26
N PRO A 110 13.49 -22.30 -21.00
CA PRO A 110 12.97 -23.14 -22.07
C PRO A 110 13.93 -23.16 -23.25
N LYS A 111 14.10 -24.33 -23.86
CA LYS A 111 15.04 -24.60 -24.96
C LYS A 111 14.56 -24.06 -26.32
N ASN A 112 13.40 -23.38 -26.40
CA ASN A 112 12.78 -22.96 -27.65
C ASN A 112 12.47 -21.44 -27.70
N PRO A 113 12.88 -20.70 -28.75
CA PRO A 113 12.67 -19.24 -28.84
C PRO A 113 11.21 -18.76 -28.87
N ALA A 114 10.26 -19.61 -29.26
CA ALA A 114 8.84 -19.24 -29.31
C ALA A 114 8.20 -19.05 -27.92
N ASP A 115 8.74 -19.71 -26.89
CA ASP A 115 8.22 -19.66 -25.52
C ASP A 115 8.63 -18.38 -24.78
N LYS A 116 9.63 -17.64 -25.28
CA LYS A 116 10.11 -16.38 -24.69
C LYS A 116 9.08 -15.23 -24.80
N LYS A 117 8.22 -15.25 -25.81
CA LYS A 117 7.25 -14.16 -26.05
C LYS A 117 6.02 -14.23 -25.14
N LYS A 118 5.69 -15.42 -24.60
CA LYS A 118 4.57 -15.62 -23.67
C LYS A 118 4.92 -15.30 -22.22
N LEU A 119 6.18 -15.50 -21.80
CA LEU A 119 6.59 -15.31 -20.40
C LEU A 119 6.94 -13.85 -20.04
N MET A 120 7.38 -13.02 -21.00
CA MET A 120 7.74 -11.61 -20.73
C MET A 120 6.54 -10.68 -20.47
N ILE A 121 5.32 -11.12 -20.76
CA ILE A 121 4.11 -10.28 -20.69
C ILE A 121 3.38 -10.43 -19.34
N ILE A 122 3.62 -11.51 -18.60
CA ILE A 122 2.93 -11.80 -17.34
C ILE A 122 3.55 -11.02 -16.15
N GLY A 123 4.72 -10.40 -16.31
CA GLY A 123 5.42 -9.66 -15.23
C GLY A 123 6.01 -8.30 -15.60
N GLY A 124 5.64 -7.70 -16.75
CA GLY A 124 6.35 -6.52 -17.29
C GLY A 124 5.49 -5.30 -17.65
N GLY A 125 4.20 -5.29 -17.33
CA GLY A 125 3.25 -4.28 -17.82
C GLY A 125 3.00 -3.06 -16.92
N ILE A 126 3.60 -2.98 -15.72
CA ILE A 126 3.24 -1.97 -14.71
C ILE A 126 4.23 -0.79 -14.68
N ALA A 127 5.50 -0.99 -15.03
CA ALA A 127 6.51 0.07 -14.94
C ALA A 127 6.34 1.20 -15.98
N ALA A 128 5.75 0.92 -17.15
CA ALA A 128 5.64 1.93 -18.23
C ALA A 128 4.44 2.88 -18.08
N ALA A 129 3.45 2.55 -17.24
CA ALA A 129 2.21 3.33 -17.12
C ALA A 129 2.29 4.48 -16.10
N LEU A 130 3.21 4.42 -15.13
CA LEU A 130 3.33 5.45 -14.08
C LEU A 130 4.10 6.70 -14.54
N ILE A 131 5.03 6.57 -15.49
CA ILE A 131 5.77 7.71 -16.06
C ILE A 131 4.86 8.62 -16.92
N LEU A 132 3.70 8.11 -17.37
CA LEU A 132 2.81 8.84 -18.30
C LEU A 132 1.79 9.76 -17.60
N ILE A 133 1.56 9.61 -16.28
CA ILE A 133 0.54 10.37 -15.55
C ILE A 133 1.03 11.78 -15.17
N VAL A 134 2.33 11.97 -14.90
CA VAL A 134 2.90 13.29 -14.55
C VAL A 134 2.96 14.24 -15.77
N ALA A 135 3.09 13.72 -16.99
CA ALA A 135 3.12 14.52 -18.21
C ALA A 135 1.73 15.07 -18.64
N ILE A 136 0.63 14.46 -18.19
CA ILE A 136 -0.73 14.85 -18.63
C ILE A 136 -1.29 16.02 -17.81
N ILE A 137 -0.88 16.21 -16.56
CA ILE A 137 -1.37 17.31 -15.71
C ILE A 137 -0.74 18.67 -16.11
N ALA A 138 0.39 18.67 -16.82
CA ALA A 138 1.05 19.90 -17.27
C ALA A 138 0.55 20.47 -18.61
N PHE A 139 -0.32 19.78 -19.36
CA PHE A 139 -0.72 20.20 -20.73
C PHE A 139 -2.22 20.34 -21.01
N SER A 140 -3.10 20.37 -19.99
CA SER A 140 -4.50 20.77 -20.19
C SER A 140 -4.76 22.25 -19.85
N SER A 141 -3.94 23.16 -20.38
CA SER A 141 -4.30 24.58 -20.43
C SER A 141 -3.59 25.29 -21.59
N GLY A 142 -4.20 25.28 -22.77
CA GLY A 142 -3.82 26.22 -23.83
C GLY A 142 -4.07 25.75 -25.26
N ALA A 143 -5.31 25.86 -25.75
CA ALA A 143 -5.55 26.09 -27.17
C ALA A 143 -6.84 26.89 -27.40
N ASP A 144 -6.64 28.15 -27.76
CA ASP A 144 -7.44 29.03 -28.61
C ASP A 144 -8.91 29.32 -28.31
N LYS A 145 -9.15 30.51 -27.72
CA LYS A 145 -10.29 31.36 -28.10
C LYS A 145 -9.81 32.78 -28.39
N LYS A 146 -10.01 33.23 -29.64
CA LYS A 146 -9.97 34.64 -30.04
C LYS A 146 -11.38 35.27 -30.01
N PRO A 147 -11.47 36.61 -29.92
CA PRO A 147 -12.51 37.32 -29.17
C PRO A 147 -13.62 37.87 -30.06
N ASN A 148 -14.79 38.14 -29.47
CA ASN A 148 -15.66 39.28 -29.79
C ASN A 148 -16.73 39.46 -28.68
N ASP A 149 -16.74 40.66 -28.09
CA ASP A 149 -17.68 41.23 -27.12
C ASP A 149 -19.08 41.54 -27.75
N PRO A 150 -20.02 42.27 -27.08
CA PRO A 150 -20.69 42.02 -25.79
C PRO A 150 -22.22 42.29 -25.89
N ILE A 151 -23.13 41.61 -25.18
CA ILE A 151 -24.49 42.18 -24.91
C ILE A 151 -25.07 41.74 -23.55
N ASP A 152 -25.29 42.77 -22.72
CA ASP A 152 -26.29 43.08 -21.68
C ASP A 152 -26.80 42.10 -20.60
N ILE A 153 -26.47 42.55 -19.38
CA ILE A 153 -27.20 42.61 -18.11
C ILE A 153 -28.73 42.31 -18.19
N ALA A 154 -29.19 41.37 -17.37
CA ALA A 154 -30.43 41.54 -16.61
C ALA A 154 -30.35 40.83 -15.24
N SER A 155 -30.42 41.66 -14.21
CA SER A 155 -30.51 41.31 -12.79
C SER A 155 -31.86 40.66 -12.44
N SER A 156 -31.86 39.68 -11.53
CA SER A 156 -32.90 39.65 -10.50
C SER A 156 -32.37 39.04 -9.20
N LYS A 157 -32.46 39.86 -8.13
CA LYS A 157 -32.29 39.51 -6.72
C LYS A 157 -33.57 38.83 -6.20
N SER A 158 -33.42 37.98 -5.18
CA SER A 158 -34.17 37.93 -3.90
C SER A 158 -33.93 36.54 -3.28
N SER A 159 -33.75 36.29 -1.99
CA SER A 159 -33.63 37.06 -0.75
C SER A 159 -33.20 36.06 0.34
N LYS A 160 -32.37 36.51 1.29
CA LYS A 160 -32.08 35.83 2.56
C LYS A 160 -33.29 35.93 3.50
N GLU A 161 -33.44 34.95 4.38
CA GLU A 161 -34.07 35.17 5.69
C GLU A 161 -33.26 34.47 6.78
N ASP A 162 -32.81 35.29 7.74
CA ASP A 162 -32.16 34.92 8.99
C ASP A 162 -33.18 34.32 9.96
N THR A 163 -32.74 33.44 10.87
CA THR A 163 -33.25 33.49 12.25
C THR A 163 -32.26 32.91 13.26
N LYS A 164 -32.15 33.65 14.38
CA LYS A 164 -31.24 33.44 15.51
C LYS A 164 -31.68 32.30 16.46
N THR A 165 -30.66 31.79 17.13
CA THR A 165 -30.57 30.90 18.31
C THR A 165 -31.54 31.24 19.47
N PRO A 166 -31.75 30.31 20.42
CA PRO A 166 -31.00 30.43 21.69
C PRO A 166 -30.55 29.11 22.37
N ASP A 167 -29.41 29.25 23.04
CA ASP A 167 -28.85 28.56 24.21
C ASP A 167 -29.67 27.51 24.98
N GLY A 168 -28.98 26.44 25.43
CA GLY A 168 -29.49 25.60 26.52
C GLY A 168 -28.81 24.25 26.80
N LYS A 169 -27.72 24.30 27.57
CA LYS A 169 -27.43 23.42 28.73
C LYS A 169 -26.72 22.06 28.54
N LYS A 170 -25.50 22.08 29.12
CA LYS A 170 -24.58 21.02 29.52
C LYS A 170 -25.21 19.90 30.37
N SER A 171 -24.81 18.66 30.12
CA SER A 171 -24.90 17.52 31.04
C SER A 171 -23.63 16.68 30.87
N ASP A 172 -22.77 16.72 31.89
CA ASP A 172 -21.58 15.90 32.05
C ASP A 172 -22.00 14.51 32.62
N ASP A 173 -21.55 13.41 32.02
CA ASP A 173 -21.27 12.14 32.73
C ASP A 173 -20.15 11.40 31.98
N PRO A 174 -19.04 11.02 32.64
CA PRO A 174 -17.86 10.49 31.97
C PRO A 174 -17.94 8.96 31.89
N SER A 175 -17.95 8.40 30.69
CA SER A 175 -17.46 7.02 30.51
C SER A 175 -15.94 7.07 30.54
N GLU A 176 -15.35 6.50 31.59
CA GLU A 176 -13.94 6.13 31.63
C GLU A 176 -13.63 5.21 30.46
N ASP A 177 -13.16 5.81 29.36
CA ASP A 177 -12.42 5.08 28.36
C ASP A 177 -10.99 4.93 28.88
N LYS A 178 -10.59 3.67 29.08
CA LYS A 178 -9.22 3.35 29.45
C LYS A 178 -8.36 3.57 28.21
N SER A 179 -7.87 4.80 28.07
CA SER A 179 -6.70 5.12 27.28
C SER A 179 -5.57 4.16 27.69
N SER A 180 -5.31 3.18 26.82
CA SER A 180 -4.00 2.56 26.70
C SER A 180 -3.08 3.56 26.04
N ASP A 181 -1.91 3.79 26.63
CA ASP A 181 -0.78 4.57 26.11
C ASP A 181 -0.28 4.02 24.75
N ALA A 182 -1.05 4.21 23.67
CA ALA A 182 -0.76 3.71 22.33
C ALA A 182 -0.72 4.87 21.31
N ASP A 183 -0.12 6.01 21.67
CA ASP A 183 0.08 7.16 20.76
C ASP A 183 1.48 7.75 20.96
N LYS A 184 2.50 6.90 20.97
CA LYS A 184 3.86 7.43 20.86
C LYS A 184 4.16 7.69 19.39
N LYS A 185 3.80 8.89 18.93
CA LYS A 185 4.19 9.42 17.61
C LYS A 185 5.68 9.12 17.37
N PRO A 186 6.05 8.52 16.22
CA PRO A 186 7.45 8.27 15.93
C PRO A 186 8.21 9.59 15.99
N ALA A 187 9.30 9.61 16.77
CA ALA A 187 10.10 10.79 16.94
C ALA A 187 10.72 11.16 15.58
N ALA A 188 10.26 12.27 15.01
CA ALA A 188 10.82 12.83 13.80
C ALA A 188 12.31 13.17 14.06
N ASN A 189 13.22 12.41 13.46
CA ASN A 189 14.64 12.78 13.47
C ASN A 189 14.82 14.00 12.57
N THR A 190 14.90 15.19 13.18
CA THR A 190 15.34 16.41 12.49
C THR A 190 16.80 16.22 12.04
N PRO A 191 17.13 16.33 10.74
CA PRO A 191 18.51 16.23 10.31
C PRO A 191 19.31 17.43 10.81
N ALA A 192 20.23 17.21 11.75
CA ALA A 192 21.26 18.18 12.03
C ALA A 192 22.27 18.14 10.87
N ASN A 193 22.52 19.29 10.22
CA ASN A 193 23.55 19.48 9.19
C ASN A 193 23.23 18.79 7.84
N VAL A 194 22.28 19.35 7.08
CA VAL A 194 21.96 18.93 5.70
C VAL A 194 23.14 19.25 4.77
N ASP A 195 23.61 18.25 4.03
CA ASP A 195 24.57 18.46 2.94
C ASP A 195 23.88 19.06 1.72
N SER A 196 24.11 20.35 1.46
CA SER A 196 23.54 21.09 0.33
C SER A 196 24.06 20.65 -1.05
N SER A 197 25.04 19.73 -1.10
CA SER A 197 25.49 19.06 -2.32
C SER A 197 24.82 17.70 -2.57
N SER A 198 24.03 17.21 -1.61
CA SER A 198 23.24 16.00 -1.81
C SER A 198 22.30 16.15 -3.02
N MET A 199 22.15 15.08 -3.78
CA MET A 199 21.21 15.00 -4.91
C MET A 199 19.78 15.35 -4.47
N PHE A 200 19.41 15.00 -3.24
CA PHE A 200 18.06 15.21 -2.71
C PHE A 200 17.92 16.48 -1.90
N ALA A 201 18.94 17.34 -1.88
CA ALA A 201 18.93 18.61 -1.18
C ALA A 201 18.54 19.78 -2.09
N PHE A 202 17.76 20.70 -1.53
CA PHE A 202 17.35 21.94 -2.18
C PHE A 202 17.26 23.08 -1.18
N THR A 203 17.46 24.29 -1.67
CA THR A 203 17.42 25.52 -0.89
C THR A 203 16.27 26.40 -1.36
N VAL A 204 15.47 26.91 -0.42
CA VAL A 204 14.39 27.87 -0.67
C VAL A 204 14.58 29.05 0.26
N ASP A 205 14.73 30.27 -0.28
CA ASP A 205 14.88 31.50 0.52
C ASP A 205 16.02 31.42 1.56
N GLY A 206 17.11 30.72 1.22
CA GLY A 206 18.30 30.56 2.07
C GLY A 206 18.24 29.40 3.07
N GLU A 207 17.13 28.68 3.18
CA GLU A 207 17.00 27.48 4.01
C GLU A 207 17.16 26.22 3.16
N THR A 208 17.97 25.27 3.64
CA THR A 208 18.24 24.01 2.93
C THR A 208 17.47 22.85 3.56
N TYR A 209 16.83 22.07 2.68
CA TYR A 209 16.04 20.89 2.97
C TYR A 209 16.68 19.70 2.25
N SER A 210 16.44 18.47 2.70
CA SER A 210 16.80 17.25 1.98
C SER A 210 15.76 16.17 2.21
N LEU A 211 15.35 15.50 1.14
CA LEU A 211 14.33 14.45 1.21
C LEU A 211 14.93 13.07 1.57
N PRO A 212 14.12 12.18 2.19
CA PRO A 212 12.81 12.48 2.76
C PRO A 212 12.91 13.34 4.02
N LEU A 213 11.87 14.10 4.34
CA LEU A 213 11.85 14.99 5.49
C LEU A 213 10.46 15.05 6.15
N PRO A 214 10.36 15.05 7.50
CA PRO A 214 9.06 15.12 8.17
C PRO A 214 8.25 16.36 7.74
N VAL A 215 6.95 16.19 7.48
CA VAL A 215 6.05 17.31 7.15
C VAL A 215 6.06 18.36 8.25
N SER A 216 6.08 17.93 9.52
CA SER A 216 6.23 18.82 10.67
C SER A 216 7.41 19.81 10.56
N TYR A 217 8.55 19.39 9.98
CA TYR A 217 9.68 20.29 9.77
C TYR A 217 9.33 21.40 8.77
N PHE A 218 8.67 21.08 7.65
CA PHE A 218 8.20 22.09 6.70
C PHE A 218 7.24 23.07 7.39
N LEU A 219 6.29 22.57 8.19
CA LEU A 219 5.32 23.41 8.89
C LEU A 219 5.99 24.38 9.88
N GLU A 220 7.00 23.91 10.63
CA GLU A 220 7.80 24.75 11.52
C GLU A 220 8.61 25.82 10.78
N HIS A 221 8.97 25.57 9.52
CA HIS A 221 9.75 26.48 8.66
C HIS A 221 8.86 27.32 7.73
N GLY A 222 7.58 27.49 8.09
CA GLY A 222 6.68 28.44 7.44
C GLY A 222 6.00 27.92 6.19
N TRP A 223 6.07 26.63 5.91
CA TRP A 223 5.22 26.01 4.90
C TRP A 223 3.83 25.73 5.47
N THR A 224 2.83 25.74 4.60
CA THR A 224 1.44 25.41 4.97
C THR A 224 0.78 24.63 3.85
N PHE A 225 -0.05 23.65 4.19
CA PHE A 225 -0.93 23.01 3.21
C PHE A 225 -1.82 24.05 2.51
N GLN A 226 -2.01 23.88 1.20
CA GLN A 226 -2.90 24.74 0.44
C GLN A 226 -4.36 24.50 0.79
N ASP A 227 -4.75 23.22 0.92
CA ASP A 227 -6.01 22.81 1.52
C ASP A 227 -5.75 22.24 2.92
N GLY A 228 -6.42 22.78 3.94
CA GLY A 228 -6.27 22.30 5.31
C GLY A 228 -6.82 20.88 5.51
N ALA A 229 -7.71 20.40 4.63
CA ALA A 229 -8.22 19.04 4.67
C ALA A 229 -7.11 18.01 4.40
N ASP A 230 -6.20 18.30 3.45
CA ASP A 230 -5.09 17.42 3.07
C ASP A 230 -4.16 17.11 4.26
N ALA A 231 -4.01 18.06 5.19
CA ALA A 231 -3.20 17.88 6.39
C ALA A 231 -3.74 16.76 7.30
N SER A 232 -5.04 16.49 7.25
CA SER A 232 -5.75 15.52 8.09
C SER A 232 -6.09 14.23 7.32
N GLU A 233 -5.64 14.10 6.08
CA GLU A 233 -5.80 12.86 5.32
C GLU A 233 -5.06 11.73 6.04
N LEU A 234 -5.78 10.67 6.38
CA LEU A 234 -5.22 9.52 7.08
C LEU A 234 -4.58 8.57 6.08
N LEU A 235 -3.29 8.33 6.23
CA LEU A 235 -2.49 7.48 5.35
C LEU A 235 -2.15 6.17 6.06
N GLY A 236 -2.45 5.05 5.42
CA GLY A 236 -1.99 3.73 5.80
C GLY A 236 -0.48 3.56 5.67
N THR A 237 -0.01 2.36 5.98
CA THR A 237 1.41 2.00 5.89
C THR A 237 1.88 2.04 4.45
N ASN A 238 2.95 2.81 4.22
CA ASN A 238 3.55 3.10 2.91
C ASN A 238 2.58 3.76 1.91
N GLU A 239 1.42 4.24 2.34
CA GLU A 239 0.56 5.02 1.48
C GLU A 239 1.14 6.41 1.25
N THR A 240 0.90 6.92 0.05
CA THR A 240 1.36 8.23 -0.40
C THR A 240 0.17 9.04 -0.89
N THR A 241 0.07 10.29 -0.43
CA THR A 241 -0.85 11.29 -0.99
C THR A 241 -0.07 12.40 -1.70
N PHE A 242 -0.74 13.08 -2.62
CA PHE A 242 -0.20 14.21 -3.38
C PHE A 242 -0.98 15.47 -3.04
N THR A 243 -0.27 16.50 -2.58
CA THR A 243 -0.86 17.78 -2.20
C THR A 243 0.07 18.93 -2.61
N SER A 244 -0.27 20.16 -2.25
CA SER A 244 0.53 21.34 -2.50
C SER A 244 0.76 22.13 -1.23
N LEU A 245 1.99 22.63 -1.07
CA LEU A 245 2.39 23.52 0.00
C LEU A 245 2.60 24.95 -0.51
N ASN A 246 2.25 25.91 0.34
CA ASN A 246 2.55 27.33 0.20
C ASN A 246 3.65 27.73 1.17
N TYR A 247 4.49 28.70 0.79
CA TYR A 247 5.60 29.15 1.62
C TYR A 247 5.37 30.55 2.20
N LYS A 248 5.46 30.68 3.52
CA LYS A 248 5.33 31.93 4.28
C LYS A 248 4.11 32.77 3.89
N GLY A 249 2.97 32.09 3.66
CA GLY A 249 1.69 32.71 3.29
C GLY A 249 1.63 33.25 1.85
N LYS A 250 2.62 32.95 1.00
CA LYS A 250 2.62 33.29 -0.42
C LYS A 250 2.04 32.15 -1.25
N ASP A 251 1.41 32.51 -2.37
CA ASP A 251 0.87 31.57 -3.37
C ASP A 251 2.01 31.00 -4.22
N THR A 252 2.82 30.13 -3.61
CA THR A 252 4.04 29.56 -4.20
C THR A 252 3.79 28.22 -4.88
N TYR A 253 2.63 27.59 -4.67
CA TYR A 253 2.23 26.31 -5.28
C TYR A 253 3.39 25.34 -5.53
N CYS A 254 3.80 24.59 -4.51
CA CYS A 254 4.81 23.54 -4.63
C CYS A 254 4.14 22.18 -4.43
N SER A 255 4.17 21.31 -5.44
CA SER A 255 3.61 19.96 -5.33
C SER A 255 4.51 19.11 -4.44
N VAL A 256 3.91 18.30 -3.59
CA VAL A 256 4.62 17.36 -2.72
C VAL A 256 3.94 15.99 -2.74
N ALA A 257 4.74 14.94 -2.63
CA ALA A 257 4.26 13.62 -2.23
C ALA A 257 4.57 13.41 -0.74
N ILE A 258 3.59 12.94 0.01
CA ILE A 258 3.70 12.67 1.45
C ILE A 258 3.46 11.18 1.68
N THR A 259 4.44 10.49 2.26
CA THR A 259 4.40 9.04 2.51
C THR A 259 4.42 8.74 4.01
N ASN A 260 3.58 7.80 4.43
CA ASN A 260 3.62 7.27 5.80
C ASN A 260 4.50 6.01 5.89
N TYR A 261 5.68 6.14 6.52
CA TYR A 261 6.57 4.98 6.74
C TYR A 261 6.21 4.10 7.94
N SER A 262 5.31 4.56 8.81
CA SER A 262 4.91 3.83 10.01
C SER A 262 4.05 2.62 9.65
N PHE A 263 4.07 1.62 10.54
CA PHE A 263 3.11 0.52 10.52
C PHE A 263 1.68 0.94 10.92
N ASN A 264 1.50 2.10 11.54
CA ASN A 264 0.19 2.59 11.94
C ASN A 264 -0.24 3.74 11.04
N ALA A 265 -1.54 3.91 10.86
CA ALA A 265 -2.06 4.99 10.05
C ALA A 265 -1.84 6.34 10.76
N TYR A 266 -1.37 7.33 10.00
CA TYR A 266 -1.13 8.68 10.50
C TYR A 266 -1.69 9.71 9.54
N GLU A 267 -2.10 10.86 10.09
CA GLU A 267 -2.49 12.01 9.27
C GLU A 267 -1.27 12.52 8.49
N ALA A 268 -1.47 12.99 7.26
CA ALA A 268 -0.40 13.43 6.36
C ALA A 268 0.56 14.45 7.02
N LYS A 269 0.06 15.34 7.89
CA LYS A 269 0.90 16.31 8.63
C LYS A 269 1.94 15.68 9.57
N ASP A 270 1.72 14.42 9.94
CA ASP A 270 2.57 13.63 10.83
C ASP A 270 3.49 12.66 10.07
N CYS A 271 3.45 12.68 8.74
CA CYS A 271 4.21 11.81 7.83
C CYS A 271 5.45 12.53 7.23
N TYR A 272 6.01 11.98 6.15
CA TYR A 272 7.23 12.47 5.51
C TYR A 272 6.96 12.95 4.09
N VAL A 273 7.54 14.10 3.72
CA VAL A 273 7.64 14.51 2.32
C VAL A 273 8.73 13.67 1.66
N THR A 274 8.38 13.00 0.57
CA THR A 274 9.26 12.13 -0.22
C THR A 274 9.47 12.65 -1.63
N GLU A 275 8.58 13.51 -2.13
CA GLU A 275 8.76 14.26 -3.37
C GLU A 275 8.50 15.75 -3.15
N PHE A 276 9.29 16.59 -3.83
CA PHE A 276 9.08 18.03 -3.83
C PHE A 276 9.31 18.61 -5.23
N SER A 277 8.28 19.26 -5.78
CA SER A 277 8.34 19.94 -7.09
C SER A 277 8.32 21.46 -6.94
N LEU A 278 9.27 22.11 -7.59
CA LEU A 278 9.46 23.55 -7.60
C LEU A 278 9.27 24.10 -9.01
N TYR A 279 8.30 25.02 -9.17
CA TYR A 279 7.95 25.63 -10.46
C TYR A 279 8.43 27.07 -10.54
N SER A 280 9.21 27.41 -11.57
CA SER A 280 9.78 28.76 -11.78
C SER A 280 8.70 29.83 -11.78
N ARG A 281 7.57 29.60 -12.46
CA ARG A 281 6.46 30.56 -12.53
C ARG A 281 5.90 30.90 -11.13
N SER A 282 5.78 29.91 -10.25
CA SER A 282 5.21 30.12 -8.92
C SER A 282 6.23 30.80 -7.99
N LEU A 283 7.51 30.44 -8.11
CA LEU A 283 8.63 31.10 -7.44
C LEU A 283 8.76 32.58 -7.86
N GLU A 284 8.68 32.87 -9.16
CA GLU A 284 8.71 34.24 -9.71
C GLU A 284 7.56 35.10 -9.18
N LYS A 285 6.32 34.58 -9.21
CA LYS A 285 5.14 35.29 -8.70
C LYS A 285 5.23 35.59 -7.21
N SER A 286 5.81 34.66 -6.44
CA SER A 286 5.97 34.80 -5.00
C SER A 286 7.26 35.55 -4.60
N GLY A 287 8.14 35.86 -5.57
CA GLY A 287 9.43 36.49 -5.32
C GLY A 287 10.32 35.66 -4.39
N ILE A 288 10.24 34.33 -4.51
CA ILE A 288 11.08 33.36 -3.80
C ILE A 288 12.12 32.83 -4.78
N GLU A 289 13.35 32.63 -4.30
CA GLU A 289 14.38 31.95 -5.05
C GLU A 289 14.56 30.53 -4.51
N ALA A 290 14.78 29.58 -5.42
CA ALA A 290 15.11 28.21 -5.07
C ALA A 290 16.24 27.66 -5.95
N SER A 291 17.04 26.78 -5.36
CA SER A 291 18.29 26.30 -5.94
C SER A 291 18.71 24.95 -5.38
N ILE A 292 19.64 24.27 -6.05
CA ILE A 292 20.25 23.02 -5.58
C ILE A 292 21.78 23.07 -5.75
N GLN A 293 22.47 22.01 -5.28
CA GLN A 293 23.89 21.80 -5.52
C GLN A 293 24.72 23.02 -5.13
N ASN A 294 24.63 23.42 -3.85
CA ASN A 294 25.31 24.61 -3.33
C ASN A 294 24.99 25.91 -4.10
N ASN A 295 23.75 26.08 -4.54
CA ASN A 295 23.26 27.22 -5.33
C ASN A 295 23.83 27.31 -6.76
N GLN A 296 24.43 26.24 -7.28
CA GLN A 296 24.99 26.25 -8.64
C GLN A 296 23.91 26.11 -9.71
N ILE A 297 22.79 25.48 -9.40
CA ILE A 297 21.62 25.40 -10.27
C ILE A 297 20.49 26.18 -9.61
N VAL A 298 19.97 27.19 -10.31
CA VAL A 298 18.91 28.09 -9.83
C VAL A 298 17.68 27.97 -10.74
N ILE A 299 16.54 27.67 -10.15
CA ILE A 299 15.27 27.48 -10.88
C ILE A 299 14.85 28.83 -11.49
N GLY A 300 14.39 28.80 -12.74
CA GLY A 300 14.07 30.01 -13.51
C GLY A 300 15.28 30.78 -14.06
N LYS A 301 16.50 30.28 -13.89
CA LYS A 301 17.73 30.92 -14.41
C LYS A 301 18.67 29.96 -15.14
N SER A 302 18.94 28.79 -14.55
CA SER A 302 19.89 27.82 -15.08
C SER A 302 19.39 27.14 -16.35
N LYS A 303 20.34 26.61 -17.12
CA LYS A 303 20.10 25.87 -18.37
C LYS A 303 20.56 24.41 -18.26
N SER A 304 20.26 23.60 -19.27
CA SER A 304 20.65 22.19 -19.30
C SER A 304 22.16 22.00 -19.26
N GLU A 305 22.94 22.94 -19.79
CA GLU A 305 24.42 22.89 -19.70
C GLU A 305 24.92 23.04 -18.26
N ASP A 306 24.24 23.83 -17.42
CA ASP A 306 24.59 23.98 -16.00
C ASP A 306 24.34 22.67 -15.24
N VAL A 307 23.23 21.99 -15.56
CA VAL A 307 22.85 20.70 -14.95
C VAL A 307 23.83 19.61 -15.35
N THR A 308 24.10 19.47 -16.65
CA THR A 308 25.03 18.44 -17.17
C THR A 308 26.47 18.66 -16.73
N ALA A 309 26.88 19.91 -16.44
CA ALA A 309 28.19 20.19 -15.86
C ALA A 309 28.36 19.63 -14.44
N ILE A 310 27.26 19.44 -13.69
CA ILE A 310 27.29 18.92 -12.31
C ILE A 310 27.00 17.42 -12.29
N PHE A 311 25.91 17.00 -12.93
CA PHE A 311 25.41 15.62 -12.87
C PHE A 311 25.92 14.73 -14.03
N GLY A 312 26.61 15.29 -15.02
CA GLY A 312 27.02 14.56 -16.22
C GLY A 312 25.84 14.26 -17.15
N ASN A 313 25.94 13.16 -17.89
CA ASN A 313 24.89 12.76 -18.83
C ASN A 313 23.64 12.29 -18.07
N PRO A 314 22.43 12.67 -18.53
CA PRO A 314 21.19 12.16 -17.95
C PRO A 314 21.02 10.66 -18.22
N ASP A 315 20.32 9.97 -17.33
CA ASP A 315 19.92 8.57 -17.54
C ASP A 315 18.75 8.47 -18.52
N HIS A 316 17.90 9.51 -18.52
CA HIS A 316 16.81 9.64 -19.49
C HIS A 316 16.66 11.10 -19.93
N GLU A 317 16.51 11.30 -21.25
CA GLU A 317 16.25 12.60 -21.86
C GLU A 317 15.04 12.50 -22.79
N TYR A 318 14.03 13.32 -22.54
CA TYR A 318 12.84 13.37 -23.39
C TYR A 318 12.17 14.74 -23.36
N SER A 319 11.95 15.33 -24.54
CA SER A 319 11.18 16.58 -24.71
C SER A 319 11.60 17.70 -23.75
N GLY A 320 12.89 18.02 -23.69
CA GLY A 320 13.40 19.07 -22.81
C GLY A 320 13.39 18.69 -21.32
N THR A 321 13.25 17.41 -20.98
CA THR A 321 13.34 16.88 -19.62
C THR A 321 14.56 15.99 -19.47
N LEU A 322 15.34 16.21 -18.40
CA LEU A 322 16.49 15.41 -17.99
C LEU A 322 16.18 14.72 -16.66
N THR A 323 16.38 13.41 -16.59
CA THR A 323 16.21 12.63 -15.36
C THR A 323 17.50 11.93 -15.00
N TYR A 324 17.83 11.97 -13.72
CA TYR A 324 18.95 11.27 -13.11
C TYR A 324 18.44 10.38 -11.99
N TYR A 325 18.82 9.10 -12.01
CA TYR A 325 18.59 8.17 -10.92
C TYR A 325 19.71 8.28 -9.89
N LYS A 326 19.41 7.94 -8.63
CA LYS A 326 20.43 7.75 -7.62
C LYS A 326 21.50 6.79 -8.14
N ASP A 327 22.76 7.21 -8.07
CA ASP A 327 23.93 6.44 -8.53
C ASP A 327 23.92 6.07 -10.04
N HIS A 328 23.08 6.70 -10.87
CA HIS A 328 22.86 6.32 -12.28
C HIS A 328 22.39 4.87 -12.46
N ASP A 329 21.67 4.33 -11.48
CA ASP A 329 21.10 2.99 -11.50
C ASP A 329 19.60 3.06 -11.80
N ASP A 330 19.17 2.49 -12.91
CA ASP A 330 17.76 2.49 -13.33
C ASP A 330 16.86 1.63 -12.41
N MET A 331 17.45 0.88 -11.46
CA MET A 331 16.71 0.25 -10.38
C MET A 331 16.22 1.26 -9.32
N ASN A 332 16.79 2.47 -9.28
CA ASN A 332 16.44 3.52 -8.32
C ASN A 332 15.35 4.47 -8.85
N VAL A 333 14.31 3.93 -9.51
CA VAL A 333 13.24 4.74 -10.13
C VAL A 333 12.46 5.64 -9.15
N PHE A 334 12.49 5.32 -7.85
CA PHE A 334 11.84 6.07 -6.78
C PHE A 334 12.78 7.07 -6.07
N ASN A 335 14.02 7.19 -6.55
CA ASN A 335 15.05 8.07 -5.99
C ASN A 335 15.69 8.86 -7.14
N THR A 336 15.05 9.96 -7.53
CA THR A 336 15.35 10.69 -8.77
C THR A 336 15.42 12.19 -8.58
N ILE A 337 16.08 12.84 -9.53
CA ILE A 337 15.95 14.28 -9.76
C ILE A 337 15.64 14.52 -11.23
N THR A 338 14.60 15.30 -11.49
CA THR A 338 14.09 15.59 -12.82
C THR A 338 14.04 17.09 -13.07
N PHE A 339 14.61 17.49 -14.19
CA PHE A 339 14.70 18.87 -14.65
C PHE A 339 13.91 19.03 -15.93
N THR A 340 12.93 19.94 -15.97
CA THR A 340 12.22 20.29 -17.21
C THR A 340 12.54 21.71 -17.61
N PHE A 341 12.96 21.90 -18.85
CA PHE A 341 13.37 23.18 -19.43
C PHE A 341 12.29 23.73 -20.35
N ASP A 342 12.19 25.06 -20.42
CA ASP A 342 11.36 25.75 -21.39
C ASP A 342 11.91 25.56 -22.81
N ASP A 343 11.10 25.04 -23.73
CA ASP A 343 11.54 24.79 -25.11
C ASP A 343 11.97 26.08 -25.86
N SER A 344 11.45 27.24 -25.46
CA SER A 344 11.70 28.51 -26.17
C SER A 344 12.95 29.24 -25.68
N THR A 345 13.25 29.16 -24.39
CA THR A 345 14.33 29.90 -23.72
C THR A 345 15.47 28.99 -23.25
N GLY A 346 15.21 27.70 -23.10
CA GLY A 346 16.13 26.70 -22.53
C GLY A 346 16.36 26.85 -21.02
N VAL A 347 15.50 27.61 -20.34
CA VAL A 347 15.62 27.90 -18.90
C VAL A 347 14.89 26.84 -18.08
N LEU A 348 15.46 26.42 -16.95
CA LEU A 348 14.88 25.47 -16.01
C LEU A 348 13.52 25.97 -15.48
N GLN A 349 12.43 25.29 -15.85
CA GLN A 349 11.07 25.62 -15.42
C GLN A 349 10.59 24.82 -14.23
N ASN A 350 10.86 23.51 -14.23
CA ASN A 350 10.42 22.62 -13.17
C ASN A 350 11.61 21.81 -12.67
N LEU A 351 11.72 21.70 -11.36
CA LEU A 351 12.60 20.77 -10.68
C LEU A 351 11.74 19.86 -9.82
N THR A 352 11.86 18.55 -10.00
CA THR A 352 11.24 17.56 -9.10
C THR A 352 12.34 16.71 -8.48
N ILE A 353 12.30 16.59 -7.16
CA ILE A 353 13.23 15.79 -6.37
C ILE A 353 12.41 14.73 -5.66
N THR A 354 12.77 13.46 -5.84
CA THR A 354 12.08 12.32 -5.24
C THR A 354 13.09 11.45 -4.50
N ASN A 355 12.83 11.16 -3.23
CA ASN A 355 13.56 10.18 -2.43
C ASN A 355 12.57 9.45 -1.52
N GLU A 356 12.23 8.22 -1.89
CA GLU A 356 11.30 7.37 -1.14
C GLU A 356 12.03 6.45 -0.13
N GLU A 357 13.35 6.53 0.00
CA GLU A 357 14.09 5.75 0.98
C GLU A 357 13.73 6.13 2.40
N MET A 358 13.11 5.20 3.14
CA MET A 358 12.81 5.37 4.56
C MET A 358 14.07 5.82 5.34
N PRO A 359 13.96 6.84 6.22
CA PRO A 359 15.10 7.32 6.98
C PRO A 359 15.80 6.21 7.79
N GLU A 360 17.12 6.24 7.82
CA GLU A 360 17.90 5.27 8.59
C GLU A 360 17.51 5.32 10.08
N GLY A 361 17.25 4.14 10.67
CA GLY A 361 16.87 4.02 12.07
C GLY A 361 15.46 4.53 12.40
N PHE A 362 14.60 4.76 11.39
CA PHE A 362 13.21 5.12 11.61
C PHE A 362 12.48 4.02 12.41
N ASP A 363 11.82 4.43 13.49
CA ASP A 363 10.94 3.57 14.26
C ASP A 363 9.58 3.50 13.58
N ARG A 364 9.24 2.33 13.01
CA ARG A 364 7.96 2.12 12.34
C ARG A 364 6.78 2.06 13.30
N GLY A 365 7.01 2.04 14.61
CA GLY A 365 5.98 2.01 15.64
C GLY A 365 5.58 0.60 16.04
N GLU A 366 4.65 0.52 16.99
CA GLU A 366 4.23 -0.73 17.61
C GLU A 366 3.28 -1.54 16.72
N VAL A 367 3.22 -2.85 16.99
CA VAL A 367 2.36 -3.81 16.30
C VAL A 367 1.34 -4.36 17.31
N ASN A 368 0.05 -4.28 16.97
CA ASN A 368 -1.00 -4.82 17.81
C ASN A 368 -1.12 -6.34 17.63
N GLU A 369 -0.69 -7.10 18.63
CA GLU A 369 -0.77 -8.57 18.61
C GLU A 369 -2.20 -9.10 18.77
N ALA A 370 -3.15 -8.29 19.26
CA ALA A 370 -4.54 -8.68 19.38
C ALA A 370 -5.18 -8.84 18.00
N THR A 371 -6.09 -9.82 17.88
CA THR A 371 -6.89 -10.00 16.67
C THR A 371 -7.85 -8.82 16.52
N PRO A 372 -7.84 -8.09 15.38
CA PRO A 372 -8.75 -6.98 15.16
C PRO A 372 -10.22 -7.39 15.15
N ASP A 373 -11.10 -6.53 15.65
CA ASP A 373 -12.53 -6.81 15.79
C ASP A 373 -13.20 -7.16 14.45
N TYR A 374 -12.77 -6.55 13.34
CA TYR A 374 -13.31 -6.81 12.01
C TYR A 374 -13.14 -8.28 11.59
N VAL A 375 -12.09 -8.97 12.06
CA VAL A 375 -11.85 -10.39 11.73
C VAL A 375 -13.00 -11.27 12.21
N SER A 376 -13.62 -10.91 13.34
CA SER A 376 -14.73 -11.66 13.93
C SER A 376 -16.04 -11.53 13.16
N GLN A 377 -16.13 -10.59 12.21
CA GLN A 377 -17.33 -10.39 11.38
C GLN A 377 -17.48 -11.45 10.29
N TYR A 378 -16.40 -12.18 9.98
CA TYR A 378 -16.43 -13.28 9.02
C TYR A 378 -17.39 -14.40 9.44
N LYS A 379 -18.15 -14.91 8.48
CA LYS A 379 -19.03 -16.06 8.65
C LYS A 379 -18.74 -17.09 7.57
N ASP A 380 -18.56 -18.34 7.98
CA ASP A 380 -18.39 -19.45 7.04
C ASP A 380 -19.67 -19.59 6.17
N PRO A 381 -19.54 -19.75 4.84
CA PRO A 381 -20.70 -20.07 4.01
C PRO A 381 -21.18 -21.49 4.29
N SER A 382 -22.50 -21.72 4.21
CA SER A 382 -23.09 -23.04 4.45
C SER A 382 -22.84 -24.06 3.33
N SER A 383 -22.54 -23.58 2.12
CA SER A 383 -22.32 -24.39 0.91
C SER A 383 -21.69 -23.53 -0.17
N LEU A 384 -21.12 -24.16 -1.22
CA LEU A 384 -20.60 -23.44 -2.39
C LEU A 384 -21.71 -22.61 -3.06
N GLY A 385 -22.90 -23.19 -3.21
CA GLY A 385 -24.05 -22.55 -3.88
C GLY A 385 -23.99 -22.66 -5.40
N ASP A 386 -24.88 -21.95 -6.09
CA ASP A 386 -25.03 -21.93 -7.56
C ASP A 386 -24.87 -20.53 -8.20
N ASP A 387 -24.70 -19.51 -7.36
CA ASP A 387 -24.43 -18.13 -7.76
C ASP A 387 -22.93 -17.90 -7.97
N PHE A 388 -22.53 -17.81 -9.24
CA PHE A 388 -21.15 -17.55 -9.65
C PHE A 388 -20.61 -16.23 -9.08
N LEU A 389 -21.46 -15.24 -8.82
CA LEU A 389 -21.04 -13.91 -8.34
C LEU A 389 -20.98 -13.79 -6.82
N SER A 390 -21.29 -14.85 -6.09
CA SER A 390 -21.39 -14.86 -4.62
C SER A 390 -20.06 -14.63 -3.88
N GLY A 391 -18.91 -14.80 -4.55
CA GLY A 391 -17.58 -14.80 -3.93
C GLY A 391 -17.27 -16.05 -3.09
N ASN A 392 -18.14 -17.07 -3.12
CA ASN A 392 -17.87 -18.36 -2.50
C ASN A 392 -16.84 -19.14 -3.30
N PHE A 393 -16.03 -19.93 -2.61
CA PHE A 393 -15.09 -20.86 -3.24
C PHE A 393 -14.88 -22.09 -2.38
N GLN A 394 -14.52 -23.20 -3.02
CA GLN A 394 -14.08 -24.42 -2.37
C GLN A 394 -12.56 -24.56 -2.51
N LEU A 395 -11.91 -24.99 -1.45
CA LEU A 395 -10.47 -25.24 -1.42
C LEU A 395 -10.12 -26.25 -0.31
N GLY A 396 -9.36 -27.30 -0.64
CA GLY A 396 -8.98 -28.34 0.31
C GLY A 396 -10.19 -29.06 0.94
N GLY A 397 -11.24 -29.28 0.17
CA GLY A 397 -12.49 -29.93 0.58
C GLY A 397 -13.40 -29.09 1.49
N LYS A 398 -13.14 -27.79 1.65
CA LYS A 398 -13.93 -26.87 2.47
C LYS A 398 -14.39 -25.66 1.67
N VAL A 399 -15.49 -25.05 2.09
CA VAL A 399 -16.07 -23.88 1.43
C VAL A 399 -15.80 -22.64 2.27
N TYR A 400 -15.37 -21.57 1.60
CA TYR A 400 -15.12 -20.24 2.16
C TYR A 400 -15.78 -19.17 1.28
N ASN A 401 -15.72 -17.93 1.73
CA ASN A 401 -16.21 -16.76 1.00
C ASN A 401 -15.17 -15.65 1.15
N LEU A 402 -14.88 -14.87 0.10
CA LEU A 402 -14.03 -13.70 0.25
C LEU A 402 -14.82 -12.48 0.74
N PRO A 403 -14.25 -11.67 1.65
CA PRO A 403 -12.95 -11.88 2.30
C PRO A 403 -13.00 -12.94 3.42
N VAL A 404 -11.89 -13.67 3.65
CA VAL A 404 -11.77 -14.72 4.68
C VAL A 404 -10.54 -14.52 5.57
N PRO A 405 -10.60 -14.72 6.91
CA PRO A 405 -9.43 -14.63 7.78
C PRO A 405 -8.33 -15.62 7.36
N LEU A 406 -7.07 -15.18 7.32
CA LEU A 406 -5.94 -16.08 7.00
C LEU A 406 -5.89 -17.25 7.98
N GLN A 407 -6.12 -16.99 9.27
CA GLN A 407 -6.12 -18.02 10.32
C GLN A 407 -7.06 -19.19 10.01
N LYS A 408 -8.19 -18.98 9.32
CA LYS A 408 -9.10 -20.06 8.92
C LYS A 408 -8.43 -21.09 8.01
N LEU A 409 -7.67 -20.62 7.02
CA LEU A 409 -6.95 -21.51 6.12
C LEU A 409 -5.79 -22.20 6.86
N LEU A 410 -5.10 -21.49 7.76
CA LEU A 410 -4.03 -22.06 8.58
C LEU A 410 -4.54 -23.18 9.49
N ASP A 411 -5.67 -22.96 10.17
CA ASP A 411 -6.35 -23.97 10.99
C ASP A 411 -6.78 -25.20 10.17
N ASP A 412 -7.06 -24.98 8.89
CA ASP A 412 -7.44 -26.00 7.92
C ASP A 412 -6.25 -26.68 7.23
N GLY A 413 -5.04 -26.46 7.75
CA GLY A 413 -3.82 -27.17 7.38
C GLY A 413 -3.03 -26.54 6.25
N TRP A 414 -3.38 -25.31 5.83
CA TRP A 414 -2.54 -24.52 4.94
C TRP A 414 -1.35 -23.94 5.70
N SER A 415 -0.23 -23.75 5.00
CA SER A 415 0.99 -23.16 5.55
C SER A 415 1.43 -21.96 4.71
N ILE A 416 2.00 -20.94 5.35
CA ILE A 416 2.62 -19.82 4.65
C ILE A 416 3.89 -20.35 3.96
N ALA A 417 3.89 -20.32 2.64
CA ALA A 417 4.97 -20.79 1.78
C ALA A 417 5.87 -19.63 1.34
N SER A 418 6.31 -18.81 2.31
CA SER A 418 7.17 -17.65 2.09
C SER A 418 8.38 -17.69 3.03
N SER A 419 9.56 -17.31 2.53
CA SER A 419 10.80 -17.29 3.33
C SER A 419 10.96 -16.02 4.16
N ASN A 420 10.26 -14.95 3.82
CA ASN A 420 10.39 -13.63 4.44
C ASN A 420 9.13 -13.16 5.18
N VAL A 421 8.05 -13.95 5.16
CA VAL A 421 6.80 -13.65 5.86
C VAL A 421 6.38 -14.88 6.68
N ALA A 422 6.09 -14.67 7.95
CA ALA A 422 5.56 -15.65 8.88
C ALA A 422 4.23 -15.16 9.48
N GLY A 423 3.49 -16.03 10.17
CA GLY A 423 2.21 -15.66 10.78
C GLY A 423 2.34 -14.55 11.83
N ASP A 424 3.50 -14.47 12.50
CA ASP A 424 3.82 -13.42 13.48
C ASP A 424 4.61 -12.24 12.88
N SER A 425 4.74 -12.19 11.54
CA SER A 425 5.25 -10.98 10.88
C SER A 425 4.23 -9.84 11.01
N PRO A 426 4.68 -8.57 11.08
CA PRO A 426 3.78 -7.44 11.04
C PRO A 426 3.16 -7.27 9.65
N ILE A 427 1.91 -6.81 9.64
CA ILE A 427 1.24 -6.20 8.50
C ILE A 427 0.68 -4.86 8.97
N GLY A 428 1.09 -3.79 8.30
CA GLY A 428 0.78 -2.42 8.65
C GLY A 428 -0.69 -2.06 8.42
N ALA A 429 -1.10 -0.90 8.93
CA ALA A 429 -2.41 -0.32 8.71
C ALA A 429 -2.71 -0.14 7.22
N GLU A 430 -3.90 -0.52 6.76
CA GLU A 430 -4.33 -0.52 5.35
C GLU A 430 -3.41 -1.30 4.37
N GLU A 431 -2.39 -2.00 4.88
CA GLU A 431 -1.38 -2.64 4.04
C GLU A 431 -1.95 -3.89 3.36
N GLN A 432 -1.54 -4.10 2.10
CA GLN A 432 -1.79 -5.32 1.34
C GLN A 432 -0.48 -6.02 1.00
N ILE A 433 -0.39 -7.32 1.28
CA ILE A 433 0.78 -8.13 0.94
C ILE A 433 0.37 -9.42 0.24
N SER A 434 1.12 -9.80 -0.78
CA SER A 434 0.92 -11.08 -1.47
C SER A 434 1.80 -12.17 -0.84
N ILE A 435 1.21 -13.31 -0.52
CA ILE A 435 1.93 -14.50 -0.05
C ILE A 435 1.47 -15.74 -0.80
N ALA A 436 2.34 -16.75 -0.83
CA ALA A 436 1.95 -18.10 -1.22
C ALA A 436 1.47 -18.89 0.00
N LEU A 437 0.40 -19.67 -0.17
CA LEU A 437 0.00 -20.71 0.77
C LEU A 437 0.19 -22.08 0.12
N SER A 438 0.58 -23.07 0.90
CA SER A 438 0.70 -24.45 0.45
C SER A 438 0.02 -25.44 1.39
N LYS A 439 -0.51 -26.50 0.80
CA LYS A 439 -1.04 -27.68 1.50
C LYS A 439 -0.83 -28.88 0.60
N ASP A 440 -0.14 -29.90 1.12
CA ASP A 440 0.30 -31.07 0.33
C ASP A 440 1.04 -30.63 -0.95
N ASP A 441 0.60 -31.09 -2.13
CA ASP A 441 1.15 -30.70 -3.43
C ASP A 441 0.51 -29.43 -4.03
N GLN A 442 -0.49 -28.85 -3.36
CA GLN A 442 -1.22 -27.67 -3.83
C GLN A 442 -0.56 -26.38 -3.31
N SER A 443 -0.49 -25.37 -4.17
CA SER A 443 -0.04 -24.03 -3.83
C SER A 443 -0.97 -23.01 -4.44
N ILE A 444 -1.32 -21.99 -3.67
CA ILE A 444 -2.13 -20.85 -4.10
C ILE A 444 -1.40 -19.55 -3.76
N TYR A 445 -1.75 -18.47 -4.44
CA TYR A 445 -1.33 -17.12 -4.07
C TYR A 445 -2.52 -16.37 -3.50
N VAL A 446 -2.31 -15.62 -2.43
CA VAL A 446 -3.36 -14.82 -1.80
C VAL A 446 -2.88 -13.39 -1.60
N MET A 447 -3.81 -12.43 -1.66
CA MET A 447 -3.60 -11.08 -1.17
C MET A 447 -4.16 -10.98 0.24
N LEU A 448 -3.29 -10.67 1.18
CA LEU A 448 -3.66 -10.33 2.55
C LEU A 448 -3.91 -8.83 2.65
N TYR A 449 -4.82 -8.45 3.53
CA TYR A 449 -5.18 -7.06 3.80
C TYR A 449 -5.45 -6.86 5.29
N ASN A 450 -4.90 -5.78 5.84
CA ASN A 450 -5.24 -5.27 7.15
C ASN A 450 -6.07 -3.99 7.02
N LYS A 451 -7.38 -4.06 7.23
CA LYS A 451 -8.32 -2.91 7.20
C LYS A 451 -8.23 -2.00 8.45
N GLY A 452 -7.27 -2.27 9.34
CA GLY A 452 -7.14 -1.54 10.59
C GLY A 452 -6.32 -0.27 10.41
N ASN A 453 -6.58 0.74 11.23
CA ASN A 453 -5.70 1.91 11.37
C ASN A 453 -4.41 1.60 12.15
N SER A 454 -4.26 0.38 12.64
CA SER A 454 -3.07 -0.07 13.37
C SER A 454 -2.51 -1.34 12.76
N ALA A 455 -1.21 -1.51 12.86
CA ALA A 455 -0.55 -2.73 12.46
C ALA A 455 -1.06 -3.92 13.27
N THR A 456 -1.13 -5.09 12.63
CA THR A 456 -1.39 -6.36 13.32
C THR A 456 -0.40 -7.44 12.85
N LEU A 457 -0.58 -8.66 13.33
CA LEU A 457 0.17 -9.82 12.86
C LEU A 457 -0.48 -10.38 11.59
N VAL A 458 0.34 -10.89 10.67
CA VAL A 458 -0.11 -11.50 9.41
C VAL A 458 -1.19 -12.56 9.61
N LYS A 459 -1.10 -13.39 10.66
CA LYS A 459 -2.14 -14.39 10.97
C LYS A 459 -3.53 -13.78 11.26
N ASN A 460 -3.57 -12.52 11.67
CA ASN A 460 -4.80 -11.77 11.95
C ASN A 460 -5.35 -11.02 10.72
N SER A 461 -4.71 -11.12 9.55
CA SER A 461 -5.17 -10.43 8.34
C SER A 461 -6.33 -11.15 7.64
N MET A 462 -6.96 -10.45 6.70
CA MET A 462 -8.00 -11.01 5.82
C MET A 462 -7.40 -11.31 4.45
N ILE A 463 -7.77 -12.44 3.86
CA ILE A 463 -7.54 -12.73 2.45
C ILE A 463 -8.64 -12.03 1.65
N THR A 464 -8.26 -11.17 0.70
CA THR A 464 -9.18 -10.43 -0.18
C THR A 464 -9.05 -10.82 -1.64
N GLU A 465 -8.01 -11.58 -2.00
CA GLU A 465 -7.83 -12.18 -3.31
C GLU A 465 -7.17 -13.54 -3.17
N LEU A 466 -7.56 -14.47 -4.03
CA LEU A 466 -6.89 -15.75 -4.17
C LEU A 466 -6.71 -16.06 -5.66
N SER A 467 -5.55 -16.61 -6.00
CA SER A 467 -5.16 -17.02 -7.35
C SER A 467 -4.70 -18.47 -7.36
N VAL A 468 -5.31 -19.27 -8.24
CA VAL A 468 -4.98 -20.68 -8.46
C VAL A 468 -4.45 -20.85 -9.88
N TYR A 469 -3.18 -21.23 -9.99
CA TYR A 469 -2.58 -21.62 -11.27
C TYR A 469 -2.83 -23.10 -11.53
N ILE A 470 -3.34 -23.40 -12.71
CA ILE A 470 -3.74 -24.75 -13.11
C ILE A 470 -2.59 -25.39 -13.86
N SER A 471 -2.26 -26.63 -13.48
CA SER A 471 -1.16 -27.38 -14.07
C SER A 471 -1.54 -28.84 -14.25
N SER A 472 -1.13 -29.45 -15.37
CA SER A 472 -1.32 -30.88 -15.60
C SER A 472 -0.51 -31.77 -14.64
N TYR A 473 0.46 -31.20 -13.91
CA TYR A 473 1.28 -31.92 -12.96
C TYR A 473 0.72 -31.94 -11.53
N ARG A 474 -0.24 -31.06 -11.21
CA ARG A 474 -0.77 -30.88 -9.86
C ARG A 474 -2.28 -30.66 -9.94
N GLU A 475 -3.05 -31.65 -9.48
CA GLU A 475 -4.49 -31.47 -9.37
C GLU A 475 -4.81 -30.46 -8.26
N SER A 476 -5.78 -29.59 -8.52
CA SER A 476 -6.31 -28.62 -7.57
C SER A 476 -7.82 -28.84 -7.47
N ASP A 477 -8.32 -28.97 -6.25
CA ASP A 477 -9.75 -29.15 -5.94
C ASP A 477 -10.51 -27.81 -5.86
N PHE A 478 -9.87 -26.74 -6.33
CA PHE A 478 -10.44 -25.41 -6.31
C PHE A 478 -11.68 -25.33 -7.20
N GLU A 479 -12.77 -24.80 -6.63
CA GLU A 479 -14.02 -24.58 -7.33
C GLU A 479 -14.64 -23.26 -6.90
N VAL A 480 -15.37 -22.65 -7.82
CA VAL A 480 -16.33 -21.57 -7.54
C VAL A 480 -17.68 -21.99 -8.11
N PRO A 481 -18.81 -21.36 -7.74
CA PRO A 481 -20.12 -21.86 -8.14
C PRO A 481 -20.28 -22.00 -9.66
N GLY A 482 -20.35 -23.24 -10.16
CA GLY A 482 -20.47 -23.53 -11.59
C GLY A 482 -19.16 -23.55 -12.39
N LEU A 483 -17.99 -23.44 -11.75
CA LEU A 483 -16.69 -23.50 -12.40
C LEU A 483 -15.68 -24.30 -11.56
N SER A 484 -14.94 -25.20 -12.20
CA SER A 484 -13.84 -25.96 -11.60
C SER A 484 -12.56 -25.76 -12.40
N THR A 485 -11.41 -26.16 -11.84
CA THR A 485 -10.13 -26.19 -12.56
C THR A 485 -10.11 -27.10 -13.79
N LYS A 486 -11.11 -27.99 -13.93
CA LYS A 486 -11.24 -28.96 -15.04
C LYS A 486 -12.23 -28.50 -16.12
N THR A 487 -12.92 -27.38 -15.91
CA THR A 487 -13.90 -26.84 -16.87
C THR A 487 -13.19 -26.34 -18.13
N SER A 488 -13.72 -26.67 -19.31
CA SER A 488 -13.18 -26.17 -20.58
C SER A 488 -13.49 -24.68 -20.78
N ASN A 489 -12.70 -23.98 -21.58
CA ASN A 489 -12.98 -22.59 -21.94
C ASN A 489 -14.35 -22.47 -22.65
N THR A 490 -14.64 -23.42 -23.55
CA THR A 490 -15.93 -23.49 -24.25
C THR A 490 -17.12 -23.62 -23.31
N ASP A 491 -17.06 -24.56 -22.35
CA ASP A 491 -18.14 -24.78 -21.39
C ASP A 491 -18.28 -23.61 -20.44
N PHE A 492 -17.17 -23.00 -20.02
CA PHE A 492 -17.20 -21.80 -19.20
C PHE A 492 -17.88 -20.63 -19.91
N LYS A 493 -17.53 -20.37 -21.18
CA LYS A 493 -18.19 -19.34 -21.97
C LYS A 493 -19.69 -19.63 -22.11
N ALA A 494 -20.07 -20.88 -22.38
CA ALA A 494 -21.47 -21.28 -22.47
C ALA A 494 -22.21 -21.06 -21.13
N MET A 495 -21.55 -21.30 -20.00
CA MET A 495 -22.08 -21.02 -18.67
C MET A 495 -22.36 -19.52 -18.49
N LEU A 496 -21.39 -18.65 -18.80
CA LEU A 496 -21.56 -17.20 -18.72
C LEU A 496 -22.74 -16.71 -19.59
N ASP A 497 -22.78 -17.17 -20.85
CA ASP A 497 -23.83 -16.81 -21.81
C ASP A 497 -25.22 -17.26 -21.31
N SER A 498 -25.32 -18.48 -20.77
CA SER A 498 -26.59 -19.04 -20.29
C SER A 498 -27.13 -18.32 -19.06
N LYS A 499 -26.25 -17.80 -18.20
CA LYS A 499 -26.61 -17.04 -17.00
C LYS A 499 -26.74 -15.54 -17.27
N GLY A 500 -26.42 -15.08 -18.48
CA GLY A 500 -26.45 -13.66 -18.83
C GLY A 500 -25.43 -12.81 -18.06
N ILE A 501 -24.31 -13.42 -17.65
CA ILE A 501 -23.23 -12.73 -16.92
C ILE A 501 -22.46 -11.86 -17.91
N LYS A 502 -22.37 -10.55 -17.62
CA LYS A 502 -21.56 -9.60 -18.38
C LYS A 502 -20.09 -9.82 -18.06
N TYR A 503 -19.26 -9.81 -19.11
CA TYR A 503 -17.82 -9.97 -19.00
C TYR A 503 -17.10 -9.18 -20.09
N GLU A 504 -15.84 -8.86 -19.83
CA GLU A 504 -14.90 -8.40 -20.83
C GLU A 504 -13.90 -9.52 -21.16
N TYR A 505 -13.66 -9.78 -22.44
CA TYR A 505 -12.64 -10.73 -22.88
C TYR A 505 -11.49 -9.98 -23.56
N LYS A 506 -10.27 -10.25 -23.11
CA LYS A 506 -9.04 -9.63 -23.64
C LYS A 506 -8.31 -10.62 -24.54
N ASP A 507 -8.55 -10.53 -25.84
CA ASP A 507 -7.97 -11.42 -26.86
C ASP A 507 -6.44 -11.51 -26.78
N GLU A 508 -5.74 -10.38 -26.57
CA GLU A 508 -4.27 -10.32 -26.55
C GLU A 508 -3.65 -11.18 -25.44
N TYR A 509 -4.36 -11.30 -24.32
CA TYR A 509 -3.89 -11.97 -23.11
C TYR A 509 -4.69 -13.23 -22.76
N GLU A 510 -5.66 -13.60 -23.62
CA GLU A 510 -6.54 -14.76 -23.47
C GLU A 510 -7.17 -14.88 -22.06
N TYR A 511 -7.83 -13.83 -21.57
CA TYR A 511 -8.52 -13.89 -20.28
C TYR A 511 -9.87 -13.17 -20.23
N TYR A 512 -10.72 -13.64 -19.33
CA TYR A 512 -12.00 -13.03 -18.97
C TYR A 512 -11.86 -12.16 -17.72
N LYS A 513 -12.41 -10.95 -17.76
CA LYS A 513 -12.64 -10.07 -16.61
C LYS A 513 -14.14 -10.01 -16.32
N ILE A 514 -14.54 -10.37 -15.11
CA ILE A 514 -15.94 -10.46 -14.71
C ILE A 514 -16.11 -9.72 -13.40
N SER A 515 -16.94 -8.68 -13.36
CA SER A 515 -17.25 -7.97 -12.12
C SER A 515 -18.23 -8.78 -11.28
N LEU A 516 -18.04 -8.82 -9.95
CA LEU A 516 -19.07 -9.35 -9.05
C LEU A 516 -20.30 -8.43 -9.00
N ASP A 517 -20.09 -7.12 -9.18
CA ASP A 517 -21.16 -6.15 -9.42
C ASP A 517 -21.42 -5.98 -10.92
N GLN A 518 -22.54 -6.52 -11.39
CA GLN A 518 -22.93 -6.51 -12.80
C GLN A 518 -23.49 -5.17 -13.29
N ASP A 519 -23.75 -4.23 -12.37
CA ASP A 519 -24.28 -2.90 -12.65
C ASP A 519 -23.22 -1.80 -12.55
N ALA A 520 -22.02 -2.12 -12.06
CA ALA A 520 -20.88 -1.20 -12.06
C ALA A 520 -20.53 -0.74 -13.48
N GLU A 521 -20.43 0.58 -13.70
CA GLU A 521 -20.09 1.16 -15.01
C GLU A 521 -18.65 0.83 -15.45
N GLU A 522 -17.77 0.58 -14.47
CA GLU A 522 -16.41 0.09 -14.70
C GLU A 522 -16.22 -1.23 -13.97
N SER A 523 -15.50 -2.16 -14.60
CA SER A 523 -15.12 -3.40 -13.94
C SER A 523 -14.03 -3.11 -12.91
N ASP A 524 -14.37 -3.20 -11.63
CA ASP A 524 -13.39 -3.09 -10.56
C ASP A 524 -12.43 -4.29 -10.63
N TYR A 525 -11.13 -3.99 -10.69
CA TYR A 525 -10.07 -4.99 -10.72
C TYR A 525 -10.07 -5.84 -9.44
N TYR A 526 -10.51 -5.27 -8.31
CA TYR A 526 -10.45 -5.85 -6.97
C TYR A 526 -11.77 -6.46 -6.49
N ASN A 527 -12.78 -6.52 -7.36
CA ASN A 527 -14.10 -7.06 -7.04
C ASN A 527 -14.66 -7.90 -8.21
N GLY A 528 -14.03 -9.03 -8.49
CA GLY A 528 -14.29 -9.79 -9.70
C GLY A 528 -13.51 -11.08 -9.84
N TYR A 529 -13.73 -11.73 -10.98
CA TYR A 529 -12.90 -12.80 -11.47
C TYR A 529 -11.93 -12.32 -12.55
N ARG A 530 -10.72 -12.87 -12.51
CA ARG A 530 -9.85 -12.96 -13.68
C ARG A 530 -9.57 -14.42 -13.99
N ILE A 531 -9.91 -14.84 -15.21
CA ILE A 531 -9.77 -16.23 -15.63
C ILE A 531 -8.97 -16.27 -16.91
N TYR A 532 -7.72 -16.71 -16.81
CA TYR A 532 -6.86 -16.94 -17.97
C TYR A 532 -7.16 -18.29 -18.58
N VAL A 533 -7.23 -18.33 -19.90
CA VAL A 533 -7.57 -19.53 -20.67
C VAL A 533 -6.53 -19.78 -21.75
N ASN A 534 -6.38 -21.04 -22.12
CA ASN A 534 -5.66 -21.44 -23.32
C ASN A 534 -6.69 -21.79 -24.40
N SER A 535 -6.93 -20.86 -25.32
CA SER A 535 -7.94 -21.03 -26.37
C SER A 535 -7.66 -22.21 -27.31
N LYS A 536 -6.39 -22.62 -27.44
CA LYS A 536 -5.96 -23.72 -28.33
C LYS A 536 -6.17 -25.09 -27.69
N GLU A 537 -5.99 -25.15 -26.38
CA GLU A 537 -6.16 -26.38 -25.59
C GLU A 537 -7.56 -26.49 -24.98
N ASP A 538 -8.38 -25.46 -25.15
CA ASP A 538 -9.74 -25.33 -24.60
C ASP A 538 -9.77 -25.53 -23.08
N SER A 539 -8.77 -24.97 -22.39
CA SER A 539 -8.52 -25.18 -20.96
C SER A 539 -8.35 -23.86 -20.20
N MET A 540 -8.36 -23.95 -18.88
CA MET A 540 -8.08 -22.86 -17.94
C MET A 540 -6.61 -22.88 -17.52
N ASP A 541 -5.94 -21.74 -17.54
CA ASP A 541 -4.56 -21.57 -17.06
C ASP A 541 -4.52 -21.08 -15.61
N SER A 542 -5.46 -20.19 -15.24
CA SER A 542 -5.61 -19.76 -13.85
C SER A 542 -6.99 -19.17 -13.56
N ILE A 543 -7.37 -19.24 -12.29
CA ILE A 543 -8.59 -18.60 -11.76
C ILE A 543 -8.16 -17.72 -10.59
N THR A 544 -8.46 -16.42 -10.71
CA THR A 544 -8.31 -15.43 -9.65
C THR A 544 -9.69 -14.92 -9.26
N LEU A 545 -9.98 -14.92 -7.96
CA LEU A 545 -11.17 -14.32 -7.36
C LEU A 545 -10.70 -13.22 -6.39
N SER A 546 -11.20 -12.00 -6.56
CA SER A 546 -10.91 -10.84 -5.72
C SER A 546 -12.20 -10.26 -5.18
N ARG A 547 -12.26 -10.01 -3.87
CA ARG A 547 -13.37 -9.32 -3.21
C ARG A 547 -12.91 -8.78 -1.84
N LYS A 548 -12.91 -7.45 -1.70
CA LYS A 548 -12.83 -6.79 -0.38
C LYS A 548 -14.14 -6.90 0.40
N GLY A 549 -15.27 -6.95 -0.29
CA GLY A 549 -16.59 -7.14 0.35
C GLY A 549 -16.86 -6.11 1.45
N TRP A 550 -17.38 -6.58 2.59
CA TRP A 550 -17.66 -5.78 3.79
C TRP A 550 -16.43 -5.11 4.43
N LEU A 551 -15.21 -5.37 3.94
CA LEU A 551 -14.03 -4.62 4.35
C LEU A 551 -13.91 -3.27 3.64
N ALA A 552 -14.59 -3.05 2.51
CA ALA A 552 -14.53 -1.78 1.78
C ALA A 552 -15.50 -0.70 2.33
N ASP A 553 -16.43 -1.09 3.20
CA ASP A 553 -17.48 -0.21 3.77
C ASP A 553 -17.05 0.53 5.04
#